data_AF-A0A093RV67-F1
#
_entry.id   AF-A0A093RV67-F1
#
_cell.length_a   1.000
_cell.length_b   1.000
_cell.length_c   1.000
_cell.angle_alpha   90.00
_cell.angle_beta   90.00
_cell.angle_gamma   90.00
#
_symmetry.space_group_name_H-M   'P 1'
#
loop_
_entity.id
_entity.type
_entity.pdbx_description
1 polymer ?
#
loop_
_entity_poly.entity_id
_entity_poly.type
_entity_poly.pdbx_seq_one_letter_code
_entity_poly.pdbx_strand_id
1 'polypeptide(L)'
;MAYHIWRVGVDIQNGFMRALAVQRRRYGWQLRHWWQYPLPDDTLRTGSLHHTEALCEVLRTWRRLLPGHISLRVGFPAQLTLQQHLPMPDQRLQEPERSFYIETLAARKLPIGSESLAIDYREDPQMQGSLLVTAARRQEIDNWLTCLNNAGLRPDVLEVSTCALRLMAQQAGLESNRLFLHRLLDSWLWVSPLNHAFHSGVIHLDELNDEADILSLVSTRYQHDVEEIAYYSSVSPDLPYHLTDVLQPWSPLTVFNHMQPPLPSFPSAFAIAGGLALRPEDA
;
A
#
# COMPACT_ATOMS: atom_id res chain seq x y z
N MET A 1 29.63 -0.63 -10.78
CA MET A 1 28.82 -1.77 -11.26
C MET A 1 27.47 -1.69 -10.57
N ALA A 2 26.39 -1.41 -11.29
CA ALA A 2 25.05 -1.40 -10.69
C ALA A 2 24.63 -2.85 -10.49
N TYR A 3 24.68 -3.34 -9.25
CA TYR A 3 24.14 -4.66 -8.95
C TYR A 3 22.67 -4.68 -9.36
N HIS A 4 22.34 -5.65 -10.21
CA HIS A 4 20.99 -5.95 -10.66
C HIS A 4 20.20 -6.61 -9.51
N ILE A 5 19.97 -5.86 -8.42
CA ILE A 5 19.19 -6.30 -7.26
C ILE A 5 17.71 -6.34 -7.66
N TRP A 6 17.00 -7.38 -7.24
CA TRP A 6 15.55 -7.45 -7.40
C TRP A 6 14.90 -6.58 -6.33
N ARG A 7 14.03 -5.66 -6.74
CA ARG A 7 13.09 -5.00 -5.82
C ARG A 7 11.83 -5.84 -5.77
N VAL A 8 11.46 -6.27 -4.59
CA VAL A 8 10.37 -7.20 -4.36
C VAL A 8 9.33 -6.52 -3.50
N GLY A 9 8.12 -6.37 -4.03
CA GLY A 9 6.95 -5.94 -3.28
C GLY A 9 6.11 -7.15 -2.88
N VAL A 10 5.72 -7.23 -1.61
CA VAL A 10 4.82 -8.25 -1.08
C VAL A 10 3.61 -7.62 -0.44
N ASP A 11 2.45 -8.05 -0.90
CA ASP A 11 1.16 -7.72 -0.34
C ASP A 11 0.55 -8.98 0.29
N ILE A 12 0.21 -8.90 1.56
CA ILE A 12 -0.37 -9.99 2.36
C ILE A 12 -1.79 -9.59 2.70
N GLN A 13 -2.74 -10.39 2.26
CA GLN A 13 -4.17 -10.16 2.47
C GLN A 13 -4.87 -11.48 2.81
N ASN A 14 -6.12 -11.37 3.27
CA ASN A 14 -6.99 -12.54 3.36
C ASN A 14 -7.14 -13.21 1.99
N GLY A 15 -7.15 -14.54 1.99
CA GLY A 15 -7.22 -15.37 0.79
C GLY A 15 -5.90 -15.54 0.04
N PHE A 16 -5.07 -14.50 -0.10
CA PHE A 16 -3.81 -14.61 -0.86
C PHE A 16 -2.66 -13.72 -0.38
N MET A 17 -1.44 -14.27 -0.44
CA MET A 17 -0.19 -13.49 -0.52
C MET A 17 0.18 -13.28 -1.99
N ARG A 18 0.43 -12.04 -2.39
CA ARG A 18 0.88 -11.69 -3.74
C ARG A 18 2.19 -10.93 -3.71
N ALA A 19 3.12 -11.36 -4.56
CA ALA A 19 4.44 -10.78 -4.63
C ALA A 19 4.85 -10.46 -6.06
N LEU A 20 5.62 -9.40 -6.24
CA LEU A 20 6.11 -8.96 -7.54
C LEU A 20 7.59 -8.57 -7.42
N ALA A 21 8.45 -9.13 -8.27
CA ALA A 21 9.85 -8.78 -8.35
C ALA A 21 10.13 -7.99 -9.63
N VAL A 22 10.77 -6.83 -9.50
CA VAL A 22 11.19 -5.97 -10.61
C VAL A 22 12.67 -5.69 -10.58
N GLN A 23 13.16 -5.26 -11.74
CA GLN A 23 14.53 -4.85 -11.93
C GLN A 23 14.61 -3.70 -12.91
N ARG A 24 15.43 -2.70 -12.60
CA ARG A 24 15.69 -1.59 -13.51
C ARG A 24 16.52 -2.09 -14.70
N ARG A 25 16.06 -1.79 -15.92
CA ARG A 25 16.76 -2.07 -17.18
C ARG A 25 16.88 -0.79 -18.00
N ARG A 26 17.66 -0.86 -19.09
CA ARG A 26 17.63 0.20 -20.12
C ARG A 26 16.19 0.28 -20.65
N TYR A 27 15.64 1.48 -20.73
CA TYR A 27 14.26 1.73 -21.17
C TYR A 27 13.15 1.25 -20.21
N GLY A 28 13.43 1.17 -18.91
CA GLY A 28 12.37 1.12 -17.91
C GLY A 28 12.46 -0.07 -16.95
N TRP A 29 11.30 -0.55 -16.51
CA TRP A 29 11.19 -1.63 -15.54
C TRP A 29 10.98 -2.98 -16.22
N GLN A 30 11.71 -3.99 -15.74
CA GLN A 30 11.48 -5.38 -16.09
C GLN A 30 10.72 -6.08 -14.96
N LEU A 31 9.59 -6.69 -15.28
CA LEU A 31 8.96 -7.68 -14.43
C LEU A 31 9.80 -8.97 -14.48
N ARG A 32 10.43 -9.31 -13.36
CA ARG A 32 11.29 -10.50 -13.24
C ARG A 32 10.48 -11.74 -12.92
N HIS A 33 9.57 -11.62 -11.97
CA HIS A 33 8.73 -12.71 -11.52
C HIS A 33 7.52 -12.16 -10.74
N TRP A 34 6.48 -12.97 -10.63
CA TRP A 34 5.33 -12.73 -9.79
C TRP A 34 4.97 -14.03 -9.06
N TRP A 35 4.43 -13.92 -7.86
CA TRP A 35 3.98 -15.07 -7.08
C TRP A 35 2.60 -14.81 -6.50
N GLN A 36 1.82 -15.88 -6.37
CA GLN A 36 0.56 -15.88 -5.66
C GLN A 36 0.45 -17.17 -4.86
N TYR A 37 0.20 -17.05 -3.56
CA TYR A 37 0.01 -18.20 -2.66
C TYR A 37 -1.32 -18.04 -1.92
N PRO A 38 -2.13 -19.10 -1.83
CA PRO A 38 -3.34 -19.05 -1.03
C PRO A 38 -2.99 -18.88 0.45
N LEU A 39 -3.84 -18.15 1.15
CA LEU A 39 -3.82 -17.95 2.59
C LEU A 39 -5.23 -18.18 3.14
N PRO A 40 -5.38 -18.56 4.43
CA PRO A 40 -6.68 -18.56 5.08
C PRO A 40 -7.38 -17.19 4.97
N ASP A 41 -8.71 -17.19 4.84
CA ASP A 41 -9.53 -15.98 4.75
C ASP A 41 -9.56 -15.16 6.06
N ASP A 42 -8.99 -15.69 7.14
CA ASP A 42 -8.88 -15.03 8.44
C ASP A 42 -7.43 -14.86 8.90
N THR A 43 -6.49 -14.83 7.95
CA THR A 43 -5.08 -14.48 8.20
C THR A 43 -4.94 -13.07 8.79
N LEU A 44 -5.84 -12.17 8.41
CA LEU A 44 -5.96 -10.81 8.92
C LEU A 44 -7.35 -10.58 9.52
N ARG A 45 -7.42 -9.92 10.66
CA ARG A 45 -8.68 -9.36 11.19
C ARG A 45 -8.46 -7.89 11.44
N THR A 46 -9.21 -7.05 10.73
CA THR A 46 -9.03 -5.59 10.74
C THR A 46 -7.56 -5.18 10.51
N GLY A 47 -6.85 -5.90 9.62
CA GLY A 47 -5.43 -5.68 9.32
C GLY A 47 -4.43 -6.34 10.30
N SER A 48 -4.81 -6.70 11.52
CA SER A 48 -3.91 -7.39 12.46
C SER A 48 -3.67 -8.83 12.01
N LEU A 49 -2.47 -9.34 12.24
CA LEU A 49 -2.12 -10.73 11.93
C LEU A 49 -2.80 -11.71 12.88
N HIS A 50 -3.50 -12.68 12.32
CA HIS A 50 -4.09 -13.84 12.99
C HIS A 50 -3.60 -15.13 12.31
N HIS A 51 -3.61 -16.25 13.04
CA HIS A 51 -3.20 -17.56 12.49
C HIS A 51 -1.85 -17.53 11.75
N THR A 52 -0.83 -16.90 12.35
CA THR A 52 0.46 -16.59 11.71
C THR A 52 1.28 -17.80 11.27
N GLU A 53 0.93 -19.00 11.72
CA GLU A 53 1.59 -20.26 11.39
C GLU A 53 1.51 -20.55 9.88
N ALA A 54 0.29 -20.54 9.32
CA ALA A 54 0.06 -20.78 7.90
C ALA A 54 0.77 -19.73 7.02
N LEU A 55 0.69 -18.46 7.42
CA LEU A 55 1.41 -17.38 6.74
C LEU A 55 2.93 -17.61 6.79
N CYS A 56 3.48 -18.00 7.94
CA CYS A 56 4.91 -18.23 8.11
C CYS A 56 5.40 -19.39 7.23
N GLU A 57 4.62 -20.47 7.07
CA GLU A 57 4.94 -21.58 6.17
C GLU A 57 4.98 -21.14 4.69
N VAL A 58 4.00 -20.36 4.26
CA VAL A 58 3.95 -19.78 2.91
C VAL A 58 5.17 -18.88 2.69
N LEU A 59 5.47 -17.99 3.62
CA LEU A 59 6.62 -17.07 3.55
C LEU A 59 7.96 -17.83 3.52
N ARG A 60 8.12 -18.89 4.32
CA ARG A 60 9.34 -19.73 4.30
C ARG A 60 9.53 -20.45 2.97
N THR A 61 8.44 -20.96 2.40
CA THR A 61 8.46 -21.60 1.08
C THR A 61 8.85 -20.58 0.02
N TRP A 62 8.22 -19.41 0.04
CA TRP A 62 8.52 -18.32 -0.88
C TRP A 62 9.97 -17.81 -0.74
N ARG A 63 10.49 -17.65 0.48
CA ARG A 63 11.87 -17.21 0.76
C ARG A 63 12.92 -18.06 0.05
N ARG A 64 12.69 -19.38 -0.09
CA ARG A 64 13.61 -20.33 -0.76
C ARG A 64 13.68 -20.11 -2.28
N LEU A 65 12.69 -19.44 -2.87
CA LEU A 65 12.65 -19.12 -4.30
C LEU A 65 13.31 -17.78 -4.63
N LEU A 66 13.59 -16.95 -3.62
CA LEU A 66 14.17 -15.64 -3.80
C LEU A 66 15.70 -15.71 -3.91
N PRO A 67 16.33 -14.82 -4.70
CA PRO A 67 17.77 -14.64 -4.65
C PRO A 67 18.29 -14.37 -3.23
N GLY A 68 19.58 -14.62 -3.01
CA GLY A 68 20.21 -14.38 -1.71
C GLY A 68 20.10 -12.93 -1.25
N HIS A 69 20.25 -11.98 -2.18
CA HIS A 69 20.13 -10.55 -1.94
C HIS A 69 19.01 -9.95 -2.79
N ILE A 70 18.01 -9.40 -2.11
CA ILE A 70 16.89 -8.65 -2.67
C ILE A 70 16.71 -7.38 -1.86
N SER A 71 15.98 -6.41 -2.42
CA SER A 71 15.38 -5.36 -1.61
C SER A 71 13.89 -5.63 -1.43
N LEU A 72 13.44 -5.82 -0.19
CA LEU A 72 12.12 -6.30 0.15
C LEU A 72 11.26 -5.19 0.76
N ARG A 73 10.08 -4.98 0.19
CA ARG A 73 9.08 -4.02 0.66
C ARG A 73 7.78 -4.76 0.91
N VAL A 74 7.22 -4.59 2.09
CA VAL A 74 6.01 -5.30 2.50
C VAL A 74 4.90 -4.30 2.74
N GLY A 75 3.70 -4.61 2.25
CA GLY A 75 2.51 -3.82 2.46
C GLY A 75 2.05 -3.93 3.91
N PHE A 76 1.90 -2.78 4.56
CA PHE A 76 1.33 -2.65 5.88
C PHE A 76 -0.14 -2.22 5.77
N PRO A 77 -1.09 -2.92 6.41
CA PRO A 77 -2.52 -2.67 6.24
C PRO A 77 -2.93 -1.25 6.65
N ALA A 78 -3.68 -0.57 5.79
CA ALA A 78 -4.15 0.79 6.05
C ALA A 78 -5.06 0.87 7.30
N GLN A 79 -5.76 -0.21 7.63
CA GLN A 79 -6.61 -0.36 8.83
C GLN A 79 -5.84 -0.16 10.13
N LEU A 80 -4.52 -0.43 10.12
CA LEU A 80 -3.66 -0.32 11.30
C LEU A 80 -2.92 1.02 11.38
N THR A 81 -3.20 1.94 10.46
CA THR A 81 -2.50 3.21 10.35
C THR A 81 -3.44 4.38 10.53
N LEU A 82 -2.91 5.46 11.10
CA LEU A 82 -3.54 6.76 11.17
C LEU A 82 -2.66 7.76 10.45
N GLN A 83 -3.23 8.49 9.51
CA GLN A 83 -2.53 9.50 8.74
C GLN A 83 -3.14 10.88 8.99
N GLN A 84 -2.29 11.87 9.26
CA GLN A 84 -2.72 13.22 9.55
C GLN A 84 -1.75 14.25 8.98
N HIS A 85 -2.29 15.33 8.41
CA HIS A 85 -1.50 16.48 8.03
C HIS A 85 -1.21 17.39 9.22
N LEU A 86 0.07 17.73 9.39
CA LEU A 86 0.59 18.68 10.36
C LEU A 86 1.29 19.83 9.64
N PRO A 87 1.30 21.05 10.21
CA PRO A 87 2.12 22.13 9.66
C PRO A 87 3.60 21.75 9.73
N MET A 88 4.36 22.15 8.71
CA MET A 88 5.81 21.98 8.69
C MET A 88 6.45 22.72 9.87
N PRO A 89 7.36 22.09 10.63
CA PRO A 89 8.17 22.77 11.63
C PRO A 89 9.03 23.87 11.00
N ASP A 90 9.46 24.83 11.82
CA ASP A 90 10.44 25.84 11.39
C ASP A 90 11.70 25.14 10.86
N GLN A 91 12.19 25.55 9.68
CA GLN A 91 13.36 24.94 9.02
C GLN A 91 14.65 25.02 9.85
N ARG A 92 14.70 25.90 10.86
CA ARG A 92 15.83 26.00 11.78
C ARG A 92 15.87 24.89 12.82
N LEU A 93 14.77 24.15 13.04
CA LEU A 93 14.76 22.95 13.87
C LEU A 93 15.52 21.84 13.13
N GLN A 94 16.56 21.33 13.77
CA GLN A 94 17.35 20.20 13.28
C GLN A 94 17.06 18.98 14.16
N GLU A 95 17.56 17.82 13.75
CA GLU A 95 17.47 16.62 14.58
C GLU A 95 18.38 16.75 15.81
N PRO A 96 17.95 16.29 17.00
CA PRO A 96 16.70 15.54 17.28
C PRO A 96 15.48 16.40 17.64
N GLU A 97 15.62 17.72 17.83
CA GLU A 97 14.53 18.59 18.29
C GLU A 97 13.36 18.65 17.31
N ARG A 98 13.65 18.54 16.00
CA ARG A 98 12.65 18.50 14.95
C ARG A 98 11.74 17.28 15.08
N SER A 99 12.30 16.09 15.22
CA SER A 99 11.50 14.87 15.45
C SER A 99 10.68 14.97 16.74
N PHE A 100 11.30 15.42 17.84
CA PHE A 100 10.58 15.61 19.10
C PHE A 100 9.38 16.58 18.98
N TYR A 101 9.54 17.67 18.22
CA TYR A 101 8.46 18.61 17.95
C TYR A 101 7.32 17.97 17.16
N ILE A 102 7.64 17.23 16.08
CA ILE A 102 6.63 16.55 15.25
C ILE A 102 5.88 15.49 16.07
N GLU A 103 6.59 14.67 16.84
CA GLU A 103 6.00 13.66 17.71
C GLU A 103 5.08 14.28 18.76
N THR A 104 5.49 15.40 19.36
CA THR A 104 4.67 16.14 20.34
C THR A 104 3.39 16.71 19.70
N LEU A 105 3.48 17.25 18.48
CA LEU A 105 2.31 17.73 17.74
C LEU A 105 1.37 16.58 17.36
N ALA A 106 1.94 15.47 16.87
CA ALA A 106 1.20 14.27 16.50
C ALA A 106 0.46 13.70 17.72
N ALA A 107 1.13 13.57 18.87
CA ALA A 107 0.55 13.05 20.11
C ALA A 107 -0.70 13.81 20.59
N ARG A 108 -0.86 15.09 20.23
CA ARG A 108 -2.06 15.89 20.55
C ARG A 108 -3.25 15.58 19.65
N LYS A 109 -3.00 15.11 18.43
CA LYS A 109 -4.04 14.83 17.43
C LYS A 109 -4.33 13.34 17.26
N LEU A 110 -3.44 12.47 17.72
CA LEU A 110 -3.60 11.01 17.65
C LEU A 110 -4.31 10.50 18.93
N PRO A 111 -5.31 9.62 18.82
CA PRO A 111 -6.16 9.18 19.94
C PRO A 111 -5.49 8.17 20.90
N ILE A 112 -4.19 7.89 20.72
CA ILE A 112 -3.43 6.86 21.45
C ILE A 112 -2.17 7.52 22.03
N GLY A 113 -1.74 7.12 23.23
CA GLY A 113 -0.50 7.60 23.83
C GLY A 113 0.71 7.35 22.95
N SER A 114 1.52 8.39 22.72
CA SER A 114 2.66 8.41 21.78
C SER A 114 3.70 7.31 22.01
N GLU A 115 3.93 6.92 23.26
CA GLU A 115 4.86 5.85 23.67
C GLU A 115 4.57 4.51 22.98
N SER A 116 3.31 4.24 22.65
CA SER A 116 2.85 3.00 22.03
C SER A 116 2.78 3.05 20.49
N LEU A 117 3.12 4.21 19.91
CA LEU A 117 3.08 4.43 18.47
C LEU A 117 4.49 4.36 17.88
N ALA A 118 4.56 3.85 16.66
CA ALA A 118 5.63 4.18 15.73
C ALA A 118 5.10 5.28 14.81
N ILE A 119 5.89 6.34 14.65
CA ILE A 119 5.53 7.52 13.87
C ILE A 119 6.60 7.71 12.81
N ASP A 120 6.16 7.97 11.59
CA ASP A 120 6.99 8.41 10.48
C ASP A 120 6.30 9.59 9.78
N TYR A 121 7.04 10.39 9.04
CA TYR A 121 6.51 11.57 8.37
C TYR A 121 7.23 11.89 7.07
N ARG A 122 6.49 12.47 6.12
CA ARG A 122 7.02 12.99 4.87
C ARG A 122 6.34 14.29 4.48
N GLU A 123 7.01 15.10 3.67
CA GLU A 123 6.35 16.23 3.04
C GLU A 123 5.29 15.73 2.04
N ASP A 124 4.15 16.41 1.98
CA ASP A 124 3.16 16.15 0.95
C ASP A 124 3.44 17.05 -0.27
N PRO A 125 3.81 16.49 -1.44
CA PRO A 125 4.18 17.30 -2.60
C PRO A 125 3.01 18.15 -3.13
N GLN A 126 1.76 17.81 -2.80
CA GLN A 126 0.57 18.54 -3.23
C GLN A 126 0.06 19.52 -2.17
N MET A 127 0.68 19.57 -0.98
CA MET A 127 0.31 20.51 0.09
C MET A 127 1.57 21.16 0.68
N GLN A 128 1.98 22.29 0.07
CA GLN A 128 3.15 23.04 0.51
C GLN A 128 3.08 23.43 1.99
N GLY A 129 4.18 23.27 2.71
CA GLY A 129 4.25 23.59 4.14
C GLY A 129 3.50 22.61 5.04
N SER A 130 3.16 21.42 4.54
CA SER A 130 2.49 20.36 5.30
C SER A 130 3.31 19.07 5.33
N LEU A 131 3.31 18.41 6.48
CA LEU A 131 3.82 17.06 6.70
C LEU A 131 2.65 16.09 6.79
N LEU A 132 2.70 15.03 5.99
CA LEU A 132 1.89 13.84 6.21
C LEU A 132 2.58 12.99 7.27
N VAL A 133 2.00 12.94 8.47
CA VAL A 133 2.41 12.05 9.54
C VAL A 133 1.64 10.75 9.44
N THR A 134 2.34 9.62 9.46
CA THR A 134 1.77 8.27 9.52
C THR A 134 2.13 7.65 10.86
N ALA A 135 1.12 7.17 11.59
CA ALA A 135 1.29 6.51 12.87
C ALA A 135 0.65 5.12 12.85
N ALA A 136 1.29 4.17 13.51
CA ALA A 136 0.75 2.83 13.75
C ALA A 136 1.12 2.35 15.15
N ARG A 137 0.36 1.40 15.69
CA ARG A 137 0.72 0.78 16.98
C ARG A 137 2.02 -0.01 16.82
N ARG A 138 3.00 0.25 17.68
CA ARG A 138 4.31 -0.41 17.67
C ARG A 138 4.17 -1.93 17.77
N GLN A 139 3.28 -2.41 18.62
CA GLN A 139 2.99 -3.84 18.77
C GLN A 139 2.57 -4.51 17.44
N GLU A 140 1.78 -3.82 16.61
CA GLU A 140 1.37 -4.38 15.32
C GLU A 140 2.56 -4.47 14.37
N ILE A 141 3.40 -3.43 14.29
CA ILE A 141 4.64 -3.46 13.51
C ILE A 141 5.54 -4.61 13.98
N ASP A 142 5.73 -4.76 15.28
CA ASP A 142 6.56 -5.81 15.86
C ASP A 142 6.03 -7.22 15.55
N ASN A 143 4.70 -7.42 15.57
CA ASN A 143 4.06 -8.68 15.20
C ASN A 143 4.35 -9.03 13.72
N TRP A 144 4.20 -8.06 12.83
CA TRP A 144 4.50 -8.21 11.40
C TRP A 144 5.98 -8.53 11.15
N LEU A 145 6.88 -7.75 11.75
CA LEU A 145 8.32 -7.96 11.65
C LEU A 145 8.73 -9.32 12.21
N THR A 146 8.16 -9.74 13.33
CA THR A 146 8.44 -11.06 13.93
C THR A 146 8.01 -12.19 13.00
N CYS A 147 6.82 -12.12 12.39
CA CYS A 147 6.35 -13.12 11.43
C CYS A 147 7.29 -13.25 10.22
N LEU A 148 7.68 -12.13 9.62
CA LEU A 148 8.61 -12.07 8.48
C LEU A 148 10.01 -12.62 8.87
N ASN A 149 10.54 -12.19 10.02
CA ASN A 149 11.84 -12.64 10.52
C ASN A 149 11.86 -14.15 10.79
N ASN A 150 10.78 -14.70 11.36
CA ASN A 150 10.61 -16.15 11.57
C ASN A 150 10.56 -16.96 10.27
N ALA A 151 10.29 -16.28 9.14
CA ALA A 151 10.36 -16.85 7.80
C ALA A 151 11.69 -16.58 7.07
N GLY A 152 12.65 -15.92 7.72
CA GLY A 152 13.95 -15.57 7.13
C GLY A 152 13.89 -14.40 6.14
N LEU A 153 12.85 -13.57 6.24
CA LEU A 153 12.65 -12.35 5.45
C LEU A 153 12.85 -11.13 6.33
N ARG A 154 13.68 -10.19 5.87
CA ARG A 154 13.90 -8.90 6.54
C ARG A 154 13.42 -7.81 5.59
N PRO A 155 12.28 -7.15 5.87
CA PRO A 155 11.83 -6.05 5.03
C PRO A 155 12.77 -4.86 5.20
N ASP A 156 13.11 -4.20 4.09
CA ASP A 156 13.76 -2.89 4.11
C ASP A 156 12.74 -1.78 4.42
N VAL A 157 11.49 -1.98 3.96
CA VAL A 157 10.39 -1.02 4.15
C VAL A 157 9.09 -1.75 4.48
N LEU A 158 8.36 -1.22 5.46
CA LEU A 158 6.93 -1.42 5.62
C LEU A 158 6.20 -0.19 5.09
N GLU A 159 5.45 -0.32 4.00
CA GLU A 159 4.77 0.80 3.34
C GLU A 159 3.26 0.58 3.42
N VAL A 160 2.50 1.64 3.71
CA VAL A 160 1.05 1.54 3.83
C VAL A 160 0.44 1.14 2.48
N SER A 161 -0.44 0.13 2.46
CA SER A 161 -0.98 -0.41 1.20
C SER A 161 -1.63 0.65 0.30
N THR A 162 -2.29 1.66 0.87
CA THR A 162 -2.87 2.79 0.11
C THR A 162 -1.81 3.70 -0.51
N CYS A 163 -0.68 3.89 0.16
CA CYS A 163 0.46 4.65 -0.37
C CYS A 163 1.11 3.91 -1.54
N ALA A 164 1.31 2.60 -1.39
CA ALA A 164 1.77 1.73 -2.48
C ALA A 164 0.80 1.74 -3.67
N LEU A 165 -0.51 1.67 -3.43
CA LEU A 165 -1.53 1.75 -4.48
C LEU A 165 -1.46 3.07 -5.27
N ARG A 166 -1.37 4.21 -4.58
CA ARG A 166 -1.25 5.51 -5.24
C ARG A 166 0.03 5.63 -6.05
N LEU A 167 1.14 5.12 -5.52
CA LEU A 167 2.39 5.08 -6.25
C LEU A 167 2.26 4.24 -7.52
N MET A 168 1.62 3.07 -7.44
CA MET A 168 1.41 2.21 -8.60
C MET A 168 0.61 2.92 -9.69
N ALA A 169 -0.48 3.61 -9.30
CA ALA A 169 -1.29 4.42 -10.21
C ALA A 169 -0.47 5.54 -10.88
N GLN A 170 0.38 6.23 -10.11
CA GLN A 170 1.28 7.24 -10.65
C GLN A 170 2.27 6.66 -11.65
N GLN A 171 2.87 5.49 -11.36
CA GLN A 171 3.80 4.83 -12.27
C GLN A 171 3.10 4.32 -13.54
N ALA A 172 1.83 3.93 -13.44
CA ALA A 172 1.00 3.52 -14.57
C ALA A 172 0.57 4.69 -15.48
N GLY A 173 0.87 5.94 -15.10
CA GLY A 173 0.54 7.12 -15.90
C GLY A 173 -0.96 7.39 -15.97
N LEU A 174 -1.71 6.99 -14.93
CA LEU A 174 -3.14 7.25 -14.84
C LEU A 174 -3.43 8.75 -14.69
N GLU A 175 -4.62 9.17 -15.09
CA GLU A 175 -5.05 10.57 -14.97
C GLU A 175 -5.00 11.03 -13.51
N SER A 176 -4.53 12.28 -13.30
CA SER A 176 -4.18 12.75 -11.97
C SER A 176 -5.36 13.23 -11.13
N ASN A 177 -6.53 13.43 -11.73
CA ASN A 177 -7.73 14.04 -11.13
C ASN A 177 -8.78 13.02 -10.63
N ARG A 178 -8.51 11.72 -10.72
CA ARG A 178 -9.47 10.66 -10.36
C ARG A 178 -9.09 9.94 -9.08
N LEU A 179 -10.11 9.48 -8.34
CA LEU A 179 -9.93 8.59 -7.19
C LEU A 179 -9.41 7.22 -7.63
N PHE A 180 -8.68 6.54 -6.74
CA PHE A 180 -8.26 5.16 -6.92
C PHE A 180 -8.97 4.27 -5.90
N LEU A 181 -9.68 3.27 -6.39
CA LEU A 181 -10.33 2.25 -5.58
C LEU A 181 -9.66 0.90 -5.79
N HIS A 182 -9.45 0.18 -4.70
CA HIS A 182 -8.97 -1.20 -4.73
C HIS A 182 -9.85 -2.09 -3.86
N ARG A 183 -10.51 -3.07 -4.48
CA ARG A 183 -11.37 -4.03 -3.81
C ARG A 183 -10.54 -5.17 -3.21
N LEU A 184 -10.57 -5.29 -1.89
CA LEU A 184 -10.07 -6.44 -1.12
C LEU A 184 -11.16 -7.51 -1.04
N LEU A 185 -11.04 -8.55 -0.20
CA LEU A 185 -12.12 -9.53 -0.01
C LEU A 185 -13.29 -9.01 0.84
N ASP A 186 -12.98 -8.25 1.90
CA ASP A 186 -13.91 -7.81 2.95
C ASP A 186 -14.04 -6.28 3.04
N SER A 187 -13.36 -5.55 2.15
CA SER A 187 -13.25 -4.10 2.22
C SER A 187 -12.80 -3.47 0.91
N TRP A 188 -12.90 -2.15 0.85
CA TRP A 188 -12.38 -1.29 -0.19
C TRP A 188 -11.29 -0.38 0.39
N LEU A 189 -10.19 -0.25 -0.35
CA LEU A 189 -9.25 0.84 -0.16
C LEU A 189 -9.59 1.96 -1.12
N TRP A 190 -9.58 3.20 -0.64
CA TRP A 190 -9.70 4.39 -1.50
C TRP A 190 -8.52 5.31 -1.29
N VAL A 191 -8.10 5.98 -2.36
CA VAL A 191 -6.99 6.94 -2.34
C VAL A 191 -7.34 8.16 -3.18
N SER A 192 -6.97 9.33 -2.66
CA SER A 192 -7.15 10.63 -3.30
C SER A 192 -6.50 10.71 -4.69
N PRO A 193 -6.97 11.61 -5.56
CA PRO A 193 -6.32 11.93 -6.82
C PRO A 193 -4.83 12.27 -6.70
N LEU A 194 -4.05 12.03 -7.75
CA LEU A 194 -2.60 12.29 -7.77
C LEU A 194 -2.25 13.77 -7.64
N ASN A 195 -3.10 14.66 -8.15
CA ASN A 195 -2.92 16.11 -8.07
C ASN A 195 -3.47 16.73 -6.76
N HIS A 196 -3.99 15.92 -5.84
CA HIS A 196 -4.47 16.38 -4.53
C HIS A 196 -3.55 15.93 -3.40
N ALA A 197 -3.60 16.60 -2.26
CA ALA A 197 -2.96 16.16 -1.03
C ALA A 197 -3.38 14.72 -0.66
N PHE A 198 -2.46 13.95 -0.10
CA PHE A 198 -2.66 12.53 0.19
C PHE A 198 -3.72 12.28 1.26
N HIS A 199 -4.85 11.75 0.81
CA HIS A 199 -5.87 11.18 1.67
C HIS A 199 -6.15 9.76 1.22
N SER A 200 -6.42 8.89 2.18
CA SER A 200 -6.82 7.53 1.89
C SER A 200 -7.64 6.99 3.04
N GLY A 201 -8.29 5.87 2.81
CA GLY A 201 -8.98 5.17 3.87
C GLY A 201 -9.46 3.80 3.45
N VAL A 202 -10.13 3.17 4.40
CA VAL A 202 -10.75 1.86 4.25
C VAL A 202 -12.26 2.03 4.41
N ILE A 203 -13.01 1.29 3.61
CA ILE A 203 -14.46 1.13 3.73
C ILE A 203 -14.72 -0.36 3.83
N HIS A 204 -15.22 -0.82 4.96
CA HIS A 204 -15.62 -2.21 5.12
C HIS A 204 -16.95 -2.48 4.40
N LEU A 205 -17.18 -3.70 3.94
CA LEU A 205 -18.38 -4.02 3.16
C LEU A 205 -19.67 -3.91 3.98
N ASP A 206 -19.60 -4.08 5.29
CA ASP A 206 -20.75 -3.91 6.20
C ASP A 206 -21.14 -2.44 6.38
N GLU A 207 -20.29 -1.49 5.97
CA GLU A 207 -20.61 -0.06 5.91
C GLU A 207 -21.41 0.31 4.64
N LEU A 208 -21.52 -0.60 3.67
CA LEU A 208 -22.21 -0.40 2.40
C LEU A 208 -23.54 -1.14 2.39
N ASN A 209 -24.60 -0.47 1.94
CA ASN A 209 -25.88 -1.12 1.66
C ASN A 209 -25.83 -1.84 0.31
N ASP A 210 -25.23 -1.20 -0.69
CA ASP A 210 -24.93 -1.74 -2.01
C ASP A 210 -23.48 -1.35 -2.38
N GLU A 211 -22.73 -2.23 -3.03
CA GLU A 211 -21.40 -1.89 -3.52
C GLU A 211 -21.45 -0.79 -4.59
N ALA A 212 -22.60 -0.60 -5.25
CA ALA A 212 -22.88 0.55 -6.12
C ALA A 212 -22.64 1.91 -5.44
N ASP A 213 -22.82 1.99 -4.12
CA ASP A 213 -22.71 3.23 -3.35
C ASP A 213 -21.25 3.60 -2.98
N ILE A 214 -20.27 2.78 -3.36
CA ILE A 214 -18.88 2.97 -2.94
C ILE A 214 -18.36 4.37 -3.27
N LEU A 215 -18.63 4.87 -4.47
CA LEU A 215 -18.11 6.16 -4.90
C LEU A 215 -18.76 7.32 -4.14
N SER A 216 -20.07 7.26 -3.89
CA SER A 216 -20.79 8.31 -3.15
C SER A 216 -20.32 8.36 -1.68
N LEU A 217 -20.07 7.21 -1.06
CA LEU A 217 -19.52 7.12 0.28
C LEU A 217 -18.10 7.67 0.35
N VAL A 218 -17.23 7.32 -0.60
CA VAL A 218 -15.87 7.87 -0.68
C VAL A 218 -15.90 9.37 -0.87
N SER A 219 -16.70 9.90 -1.79
CA SER A 219 -16.82 11.35 -2.01
C SER A 219 -17.28 12.08 -0.75
N THR A 220 -18.22 11.49 0.00
CA THR A 220 -18.69 12.04 1.29
C THR A 220 -17.57 12.07 2.35
N ARG A 221 -16.75 11.01 2.44
CA ARG A 221 -15.60 10.96 3.37
C ARG A 221 -14.48 11.89 2.94
N TYR A 222 -14.25 12.02 1.64
CA TYR A 222 -13.14 12.78 1.10
C TYR A 222 -13.37 14.29 1.17
N GLN A 223 -14.63 14.75 1.09
CA GLN A 223 -15.01 16.17 1.23
C GLN A 223 -14.31 17.13 0.25
N HIS A 224 -13.97 16.64 -0.95
CA HIS A 224 -13.41 17.43 -2.04
C HIS A 224 -14.13 17.11 -3.34
N ASP A 225 -14.15 18.07 -4.27
CA ASP A 225 -14.64 17.84 -5.63
C ASP A 225 -13.75 16.82 -6.35
N VAL A 226 -14.38 15.77 -6.89
CA VAL A 226 -13.72 14.69 -7.64
C VAL A 226 -14.54 14.35 -8.88
N GLU A 227 -13.88 13.78 -9.86
CA GLU A 227 -14.54 13.24 -11.05
C GLU A 227 -15.55 12.14 -10.69
N GLU A 228 -16.59 12.01 -11.49
CA GLU A 228 -17.61 10.96 -11.34
C GLU A 228 -17.09 9.55 -11.66
N ILE A 229 -15.90 9.45 -12.26
CA ILE A 229 -15.27 8.17 -12.61
C ILE A 229 -14.02 7.95 -11.76
N ALA A 230 -13.95 6.80 -11.09
CA ALA A 230 -12.78 6.37 -10.34
C ALA A 230 -12.03 5.24 -11.07
N TYR A 231 -10.71 5.18 -10.88
CA TYR A 231 -9.92 4.04 -11.32
C TYR A 231 -10.08 2.86 -10.37
N TYR A 232 -10.28 1.66 -10.92
CA TYR A 232 -10.59 0.47 -10.17
C TYR A 232 -9.57 -0.65 -10.38
N SER A 233 -9.18 -1.28 -9.27
CA SER A 233 -8.46 -2.55 -9.24
C SER A 233 -9.04 -3.47 -8.17
N SER A 234 -8.74 -4.77 -8.23
CA SER A 234 -9.33 -5.75 -7.31
C SER A 234 -8.48 -7.00 -7.16
N VAL A 235 -8.71 -7.70 -6.05
CA VAL A 235 -8.12 -8.99 -5.72
C VAL A 235 -8.95 -10.17 -6.25
N SER A 236 -10.21 -9.91 -6.60
CA SER A 236 -11.14 -10.87 -7.20
C SER A 236 -11.65 -10.36 -8.55
N PRO A 237 -11.83 -11.23 -9.57
CA PRO A 237 -12.42 -10.84 -10.85
C PRO A 237 -13.91 -10.47 -10.76
N ASP A 238 -14.55 -10.69 -9.61
CA ASP A 238 -15.97 -10.43 -9.40
C ASP A 238 -16.23 -8.93 -9.22
N LEU A 239 -16.36 -8.20 -10.34
CA LEU A 239 -16.97 -6.88 -10.33
C LEU A 239 -18.47 -7.04 -10.61
N PRO A 240 -19.36 -6.42 -9.82
CA PRO A 240 -20.74 -6.31 -10.24
C PRO A 240 -20.87 -5.43 -11.49
N TYR A 241 -21.62 -5.91 -12.49
CA TYR A 241 -21.81 -5.23 -13.77
C TYR A 241 -22.30 -3.78 -13.64
N HIS A 242 -23.06 -3.46 -12.58
CA HIS A 242 -23.61 -2.12 -12.34
C HIS A 242 -22.56 -1.06 -11.98
N LEU A 243 -21.35 -1.47 -11.54
CA LEU A 243 -20.27 -0.52 -11.21
C LEU A 243 -19.47 -0.06 -12.43
N THR A 244 -19.67 -0.66 -13.60
CA THR A 244 -18.78 -0.45 -14.77
C THR A 244 -18.85 0.95 -15.36
N ASP A 245 -19.96 1.67 -15.19
CA ASP A 245 -20.11 3.03 -15.74
C ASP A 245 -19.34 4.10 -14.96
N VAL A 246 -19.10 3.86 -13.66
CA VAL A 246 -18.39 4.80 -12.77
C VAL A 246 -17.00 4.31 -12.37
N LEU A 247 -16.70 3.03 -12.59
CA LEU A 247 -15.40 2.42 -12.28
C LEU A 247 -14.65 2.02 -13.54
N GLN A 248 -13.57 2.75 -13.84
CA GLN A 248 -12.69 2.45 -14.95
C GLN A 248 -11.59 1.46 -14.52
N PRO A 249 -11.57 0.21 -15.03
CA PRO A 249 -10.53 -0.75 -14.67
C PRO A 249 -9.16 -0.31 -15.22
N TRP A 250 -8.10 -0.64 -14.50
CA TRP A 250 -6.72 -0.47 -14.96
C TRP A 250 -5.85 -1.68 -14.62
N SER A 251 -4.69 -1.78 -15.26
CA SER A 251 -3.75 -2.88 -15.04
C SER A 251 -2.40 -2.35 -14.55
N PRO A 252 -1.83 -2.91 -13.47
CA PRO A 252 -0.50 -2.53 -13.01
C PRO A 252 0.61 -2.96 -13.97
N LEU A 253 0.35 -3.90 -14.89
CA LEU A 253 1.38 -4.38 -15.81
C LEU A 253 1.76 -3.37 -16.90
N THR A 254 0.97 -2.32 -17.11
CA THR A 254 1.27 -1.25 -18.08
C THR A 254 2.61 -0.55 -17.81
N VAL A 255 3.10 -0.61 -16.55
CA VAL A 255 4.36 0.00 -16.14
C VAL A 255 5.60 -0.75 -16.64
N PHE A 256 5.48 -2.04 -16.92
CA PHE A 256 6.64 -2.88 -17.22
C PHE A 256 6.94 -2.90 -18.72
N ASN A 257 8.05 -2.30 -19.12
CA ASN A 257 8.50 -2.32 -20.51
C ASN A 257 9.04 -3.68 -20.95
N HIS A 258 9.53 -4.48 -19.99
CA HIS A 258 10.06 -5.81 -20.25
C HIS A 258 9.29 -6.83 -19.41
N MET A 259 8.57 -7.71 -20.10
CA MET A 259 7.76 -8.76 -19.50
C MET A 259 8.01 -10.08 -20.22
N GLN A 260 8.02 -11.18 -19.47
CA GLN A 260 8.12 -12.52 -20.04
C GLN A 260 6.97 -13.38 -19.51
N PRO A 261 6.23 -14.07 -20.39
CA PRO A 261 5.20 -15.02 -19.99
C PRO A 261 5.76 -16.17 -19.13
N PRO A 262 4.93 -16.82 -18.29
CA PRO A 262 3.51 -16.52 -18.08
C PRO A 262 3.30 -15.24 -17.25
N LEU A 263 2.31 -14.44 -17.64
CA LEU A 263 1.84 -13.29 -16.86
C LEU A 263 0.72 -13.73 -15.91
N PRO A 264 0.47 -13.00 -14.81
CA PRO A 264 -0.65 -13.32 -13.93
C PRO A 264 -1.95 -13.26 -14.73
N SER A 265 -2.82 -14.26 -14.53
CA SER A 265 -4.14 -14.32 -15.17
C SER A 265 -5.02 -13.13 -14.79
N PHE A 266 -4.83 -12.60 -13.57
CA PHE A 266 -5.55 -11.43 -13.08
C PHE A 266 -4.56 -10.35 -12.59
N PRO A 267 -4.02 -9.52 -13.50
CA PRO A 267 -3.04 -8.48 -13.18
C PRO A 267 -3.47 -7.49 -12.10
N SER A 268 -4.75 -7.14 -12.06
CA SER A 268 -5.32 -6.14 -11.16
C SER A 268 -5.01 -6.42 -9.69
N ALA A 269 -4.96 -7.70 -9.30
CA ALA A 269 -4.66 -8.13 -7.94
C ALA A 269 -3.22 -7.86 -7.50
N PHE A 270 -2.34 -7.47 -8.41
CA PHE A 270 -0.94 -7.13 -8.13
C PHE A 270 -0.71 -5.62 -8.01
N ALA A 271 -1.76 -4.79 -7.96
CA ALA A 271 -1.63 -3.33 -7.88
C ALA A 271 -0.79 -2.88 -6.68
N ILE A 272 -1.09 -3.39 -5.48
CA ILE A 272 -0.33 -3.05 -4.26
C ILE A 272 1.09 -3.62 -4.32
N ALA A 273 1.25 -4.91 -4.65
CA ALA A 273 2.57 -5.54 -4.77
C ALA A 273 3.47 -4.85 -5.81
N GLY A 274 2.91 -4.39 -6.93
CA GLY A 274 3.61 -3.60 -7.93
C GLY A 274 4.05 -2.24 -7.40
N GLY A 275 3.15 -1.53 -6.71
CA GLY A 275 3.47 -0.25 -6.06
C GLY A 275 4.59 -0.38 -5.05
N LEU A 276 4.53 -1.40 -4.20
CA LEU A 276 5.59 -1.76 -3.26
C LEU A 276 6.90 -2.02 -3.99
N ALA A 277 6.91 -2.86 -5.04
CA ALA A 277 8.13 -3.20 -5.78
C ALA A 277 8.78 -1.98 -6.47
N LEU A 278 7.98 -0.99 -6.85
CA LEU A 278 8.41 0.24 -7.51
C LEU A 278 8.73 1.40 -6.56
N ARG A 279 8.39 1.28 -5.27
CA ARG A 279 8.69 2.29 -4.26
C ARG A 279 10.18 2.63 -4.26
N PRO A 280 10.55 3.92 -4.37
CA PRO A 280 11.95 4.33 -4.26
C PRO A 280 12.52 4.00 -2.86
N GLU A 281 13.83 4.11 -2.72
CA GLU A 281 14.44 4.20 -1.38
C GLU A 281 14.13 5.59 -0.80
N ASP A 282 14.17 5.71 0.52
CA ASP A 282 14.13 7.03 1.16
C ASP A 282 15.46 7.75 0.89
N ALA A 283 15.38 9.07 0.68
CA ALA A 283 16.51 9.92 0.27
C ALA A 283 17.31 10.43 1.47
#